data_AF-A0A5N5X525-F1
#
_entry.id   AF-A0A5N5X525-F1
#
_cell.length_a   1.000
_cell.length_b   1.000
_cell.length_c   1.000
_cell.angle_alpha   90.00
_cell.angle_beta   90.00
_cell.angle_gamma   90.00
#
_symmetry.space_group_name_H-M   'P 1'
#
loop_
_entity.id
_entity.type
_entity.pdbx_description
1 polymer ?
#
loop_
_entity_poly.entity_id
_entity_poly.type
_entity_poly.pdbx_seq_one_letter_code
_entity_poly.pdbx_strand_id
1 'polypeptide(L)'
;MLDEDIRNDEYVGRFEKPKTSAAEFDPQPTTLLSPHLHFGSLSVRKLWWDVQVVLEKRSDKNKPNAPIPTNLPGQLHFREMYFAAQAALGHKFSQTYGNPIAVVHRLALTIEPVQSARRGQTGRQDLHGGFTKGTELLLTMEGRAHGVSWD
;
A
#
# COMPACT_ATOMS: atom_id res chain seq x y z
N MET A 1 15.99 4.82 4.91
CA MET A 1 14.74 4.52 4.19
C MET A 1 13.93 5.77 3.86
N LEU A 2 13.12 6.36 4.74
CA LEU A 2 12.37 7.59 4.39
C LEU A 2 13.30 8.74 3.97
N ASP A 3 14.41 8.96 4.69
CA ASP A 3 15.38 9.99 4.33
C ASP A 3 16.09 9.72 3.00
N GLU A 4 16.16 8.46 2.53
CA GLU A 4 16.73 8.10 1.22
C GLU A 4 15.71 8.39 0.12
N ASP A 5 14.43 8.05 0.34
CA ASP A 5 13.34 8.33 -0.58
C ASP A 5 13.16 9.86 -0.78
N ILE A 6 13.21 10.64 0.31
CA ILE A 6 13.08 12.11 0.28
C ILE A 6 14.25 12.78 -0.45
N ARG A 7 15.46 12.20 -0.40
CA ARG A 7 16.64 12.75 -1.11
C ARG A 7 16.47 12.70 -2.62
N ASN A 8 15.64 11.79 -3.14
CA ASN A 8 15.33 11.72 -4.55
C ASN A 8 14.12 12.63 -4.88
N ASP A 9 14.41 13.92 -5.07
CA ASP A 9 13.38 14.93 -5.37
C ASP A 9 12.61 14.62 -6.65
N GLU A 10 13.27 14.07 -7.68
CA GLU A 10 12.59 13.61 -8.91
C GLU A 10 11.60 12.49 -8.65
N TYR A 11 11.99 11.48 -7.87
CA TYR A 11 11.09 10.38 -7.50
C TYR A 11 9.87 10.89 -6.75
N VAL A 12 10.06 11.70 -5.71
CA VAL A 12 8.97 12.26 -4.89
C VAL A 12 8.05 13.16 -5.72
N GLY A 13 8.63 14.00 -6.59
CA GLY A 13 7.86 14.96 -7.38
C GLY A 13 7.15 14.36 -8.60
N ARG A 14 7.67 13.29 -9.20
CA ARG A 14 7.08 12.62 -10.37
C ARG A 14 6.29 11.37 -10.04
N PHE A 15 6.19 11.00 -8.77
CA PHE A 15 5.42 9.85 -8.34
C PHE A 15 3.97 9.93 -8.83
N GLU A 16 3.55 8.99 -9.67
CA GLU A 16 2.19 8.86 -10.19
C GLU A 16 1.76 7.40 -10.22
N LYS A 17 0.84 7.00 -9.33
CA LYS A 17 0.10 5.75 -9.50
C LYS A 17 -0.91 5.97 -10.63
N PRO A 18 -0.70 5.44 -11.87
CA PRO A 18 -0.63 4.01 -12.20
C PRO A 18 0.55 3.63 -13.14
N LYS A 19 1.56 4.50 -13.27
CA LYS A 19 2.71 4.27 -14.19
C LYS A 19 3.76 3.34 -13.60
N THR A 20 3.67 3.06 -12.30
CA THR A 20 4.55 2.13 -11.62
C THR A 20 3.95 0.73 -11.68
N SER A 21 4.59 -0.15 -12.46
CA SER A 21 4.15 -1.51 -12.71
C SER A 21 3.96 -2.28 -11.41
N ALA A 22 2.78 -2.86 -11.18
CA ALA A 22 2.51 -3.71 -10.02
C ALA A 22 3.27 -5.05 -10.07
N ALA A 23 3.94 -5.36 -11.19
CA ALA A 23 4.63 -6.62 -11.45
C ALA A 23 6.17 -6.51 -11.37
N GLU A 24 6.71 -5.32 -11.18
CA GLU A 24 8.16 -5.12 -11.02
C GLU A 24 8.55 -5.43 -9.57
N PHE A 25 9.24 -6.55 -9.36
CA PHE A 25 9.80 -6.92 -8.06
C PHE A 25 11.22 -6.37 -7.89
N ASP A 26 11.87 -5.96 -8.98
CA ASP A 26 13.22 -5.40 -8.99
C ASP A 26 13.39 -4.43 -10.17
N PRO A 27 13.56 -3.11 -9.94
CA PRO A 27 13.46 -2.41 -8.66
C PRO A 27 12.01 -2.31 -8.16
N GLN A 28 11.80 -2.26 -6.84
CA GLN A 28 10.43 -2.17 -6.29
C GLN A 28 9.75 -0.83 -6.67
N PRO A 29 8.49 -0.86 -7.17
CA PRO A 29 7.80 0.30 -7.73
C PRO A 29 7.34 1.32 -6.68
N THR A 30 7.19 0.92 -5.41
CA THR A 30 6.64 1.79 -4.37
C THR A 30 7.56 1.87 -3.16
N THR A 31 7.65 3.06 -2.56
CA THR A 31 8.18 3.27 -1.22
C THR A 31 7.55 2.23 -0.28
N LEU A 32 8.31 1.28 0.26
CA LEU A 32 7.86 0.21 1.16
C LEU A 32 7.45 0.77 2.56
N LEU A 33 6.81 1.93 2.58
CA LEU A 33 6.39 2.69 3.75
C LEU A 33 5.03 2.24 4.28
N SER A 34 4.26 1.46 3.51
CA SER A 34 2.94 0.99 3.96
C SER A 34 2.97 0.18 5.27
N PRO A 35 3.92 -0.75 5.52
CA PRO A 35 3.99 -1.45 6.80
C PRO A 35 4.37 -0.50 7.94
N HIS A 36 5.26 0.47 7.67
CA HIS A 36 5.73 1.45 8.65
C HIS A 36 4.61 2.41 9.08
N LEU A 37 3.76 2.83 8.14
CA LEU A 37 2.57 3.64 8.41
C LEU A 37 1.43 2.86 9.08
N HIS A 38 1.38 1.53 8.88
CA HIS A 38 0.42 0.65 9.53
C HIS A 38 0.77 0.43 11.00
N PHE A 39 2.02 0.03 11.29
CA PHE A 39 2.49 -0.22 12.66
C PHE A 39 2.90 1.05 13.41
N GLY A 40 2.98 2.19 12.74
CA GLY A 40 3.32 3.47 13.36
C GLY A 40 4.81 3.67 13.65
N SER A 41 5.68 2.81 13.12
CA SER A 41 7.14 3.04 13.16
C SER A 41 7.57 4.24 12.33
N LEU A 42 6.72 4.70 11.39
CA LEU A 42 6.82 5.99 10.74
C LEU A 42 5.63 6.89 11.08
N SER A 43 5.93 8.11 11.51
CA SER A 43 4.93 9.16 11.73
C SER A 43 4.35 9.67 10.41
N VAL A 44 3.02 9.57 10.27
CA VAL A 44 2.23 10.14 9.17
C VAL A 44 2.51 11.64 8.99
N ARG A 45 2.60 12.39 10.10
CA ARG A 45 2.86 13.83 10.08
C ARG A 45 4.28 14.15 9.60
N LYS A 46 5.27 13.33 9.96
CA LYS A 46 6.65 13.49 9.48
C LYS A 46 6.69 13.29 7.97
N LEU A 47 6.12 12.19 7.49
CA LEU A 47 6.02 11.90 6.06
C LEU A 47 5.36 13.05 5.29
N TRP A 48 4.25 13.58 5.80
CA TRP A 48 3.55 14.72 5.20
C TRP A 48 4.47 15.93 5.03
N TRP A 49 5.04 16.43 6.13
CA TRP A 49 5.84 17.66 6.11
C TRP A 49 7.10 17.50 5.27
N ASP A 50 7.78 16.36 5.36
CA ASP A 50 8.99 16.11 4.58
C ASP A 50 8.69 16.11 3.06
N VAL A 51 7.56 15.52 2.65
CA VAL A 51 7.12 15.53 1.25
C VAL A 51 6.73 16.95 0.80
N GLN A 52 6.01 17.71 1.61
CA GLN A 52 5.64 19.10 1.26
C GLN A 52 6.87 19.97 1.02
N VAL A 53 7.88 19.87 1.89
CA VAL A 53 9.15 20.60 1.74
C VAL A 53 9.83 20.27 0.40
N VAL A 54 9.79 19.01 -0.06
CA VAL A 54 10.36 18.64 -1.36
C VAL A 54 9.54 19.22 -2.51
N LEU A 55 8.21 19.15 -2.44
CA LEU A 55 7.32 19.66 -3.49
C LEU A 55 7.42 21.18 -3.63
N GLU A 56 7.50 21.91 -2.52
CA GLU A 56 7.75 23.36 -2.50
C GLU A 56 9.11 23.70 -3.13
N LYS A 57 10.20 23.05 -2.69
CA LYS A 57 11.54 23.24 -3.27
C LYS A 57 11.61 22.98 -4.77
N ARG A 58 10.82 22.04 -5.28
CA ARG A 58 10.71 21.76 -6.72
C ARG A 58 9.93 22.86 -7.44
N SER A 59 8.85 23.33 -6.83
CA SER A 59 8.01 24.39 -7.38
C SER A 59 8.81 25.71 -7.50
N ASP A 60 9.61 26.05 -6.49
CA ASP A 60 10.53 27.19 -6.51
C ASP A 60 11.55 27.12 -7.66
N LYS A 61 11.91 25.89 -8.06
CA LYS A 61 12.81 25.62 -9.19
C LYS A 61 12.09 25.49 -10.53
N ASN A 62 10.79 25.82 -10.60
CA ASN A 62 9.92 25.60 -11.76
C ASN A 62 9.92 24.13 -12.26
N LYS A 63 10.18 23.17 -11.37
CA LYS A 63 10.07 21.74 -11.69
C LYS A 63 8.61 21.30 -11.54
N PRO A 64 8.06 20.55 -12.51
CA PRO A 64 6.71 20.03 -12.42
C PRO A 64 6.59 18.95 -11.33
N ASN A 65 5.45 18.96 -10.66
CA ASN A 65 5.03 17.98 -9.67
C ASN A 65 3.79 17.22 -10.18
N ALA A 66 3.69 15.96 -9.78
CA ALA A 66 2.55 15.10 -10.08
C ALA A 66 1.25 15.65 -9.45
N PRO A 67 0.12 15.60 -10.17
CA PRO A 67 -1.15 16.10 -9.67
C PRO A 67 -1.73 15.20 -8.56
N ILE A 68 -2.55 15.78 -7.69
CA ILE A 68 -3.43 15.04 -6.78
C ILE A 68 -4.54 14.40 -7.65
N PRO A 69 -4.94 13.11 -7.46
CA PRO A 69 -4.68 12.25 -6.29
C PRO A 69 -3.58 11.20 -6.49
N THR A 70 -2.86 11.22 -7.61
CA THR A 70 -1.91 10.16 -7.98
C THR A 70 -0.54 10.33 -7.31
N ASN A 71 -0.23 11.54 -6.85
CA ASN A 71 0.99 11.89 -6.13
C ASN A 71 1.06 11.32 -4.70
N LEU A 72 2.23 11.44 -4.06
CA LEU A 72 2.47 10.94 -2.69
C LEU A 72 1.51 11.54 -1.64
N PRO A 73 1.27 12.87 -1.60
CA PRO A 73 0.23 13.44 -0.73
C PRO A 73 -1.14 12.84 -1.00
N GLY A 74 -1.52 12.63 -2.26
CA GLY A 74 -2.77 11.99 -2.66
C GLY A 74 -2.91 10.56 -2.11
N GLN A 75 -1.84 9.77 -2.12
CA GLN A 75 -1.83 8.45 -1.47
C GLN A 75 -2.08 8.55 0.04
N LEU A 76 -1.55 9.59 0.70
CA LEU A 76 -1.83 9.82 2.12
C LEU A 76 -3.29 10.26 2.36
N HIS A 77 -3.86 11.07 1.47
CA HIS A 77 -5.28 11.43 1.54
C HIS A 77 -6.18 10.20 1.40
N PHE A 78 -5.83 9.25 0.52
CA PHE A 78 -6.57 7.98 0.43
C PHE A 78 -6.56 7.22 1.76
N ARG A 79 -5.42 7.18 2.46
CA ARG A 79 -5.35 6.62 3.82
C ARG A 79 -6.32 7.35 4.76
N GLU A 80 -6.20 8.66 4.88
CA GLU A 80 -7.03 9.46 5.79
C GLU A 80 -8.53 9.38 5.47
N MET A 81 -8.90 9.32 4.19
CA MET A 81 -10.29 9.14 3.75
C MET A 81 -10.91 7.86 4.35
N TYR A 82 -10.18 6.74 4.31
CA TYR A 82 -10.65 5.48 4.90
C TYR A 82 -10.69 5.51 6.42
N PHE A 83 -9.71 6.15 7.07
CA PHE A 83 -9.74 6.34 8.53
C PHE A 83 -10.91 7.22 8.97
N ALA A 84 -11.21 8.29 8.25
CA ALA A 84 -12.36 9.16 8.51
C ALA A 84 -13.69 8.39 8.33
N ALA A 85 -13.81 7.60 7.27
CA ALA A 85 -14.99 6.76 7.05
C ALA A 85 -15.18 5.71 8.15
N GLN A 86 -14.10 5.04 8.56
CA GLN A 86 -14.10 4.07 9.67
C GLN A 86 -14.45 4.73 11.00
N ALA A 87 -13.95 5.94 11.27
CA ALA A 87 -14.26 6.70 12.49
C ALA A 87 -15.74 7.09 12.56
N ALA A 88 -16.34 7.49 11.44
CA ALA A 88 -17.75 7.86 11.38
C ALA A 88 -18.71 6.66 11.48
N LEU A 89 -18.35 5.52 10.87
CA LEU A 89 -19.23 4.35 10.76
C LEU A 89 -18.97 3.26 11.82
N GLY A 90 -17.82 3.31 12.49
CA GLY A 90 -17.41 2.33 13.50
C GLY A 90 -17.35 0.91 12.92
N HIS A 91 -17.70 -0.09 13.73
CA HIS A 91 -17.63 -1.50 13.35
C HIS A 91 -18.41 -1.87 12.07
N LYS A 92 -19.42 -1.09 11.70
CA LYS A 92 -20.20 -1.32 10.47
C LYS A 92 -19.34 -1.16 9.22
N PHE A 93 -18.31 -0.31 9.25
CA PHE A 93 -17.45 -0.06 8.09
C PHE A 93 -16.75 -1.34 7.59
N SER A 94 -16.40 -2.25 8.50
CA SER A 94 -15.70 -3.49 8.18
C SER A 94 -16.61 -4.63 7.69
N GLN A 95 -17.92 -4.38 7.57
CA GLN A 95 -18.92 -5.38 7.22
C GLN A 95 -19.69 -4.96 5.97
N THR A 96 -20.21 -5.95 5.24
CA THR A 96 -21.13 -5.69 4.12
C THR A 96 -22.57 -5.55 4.61
N TYR A 97 -23.00 -6.42 5.54
CA TYR A 97 -24.34 -6.36 6.09
C TYR A 97 -24.45 -5.26 7.17
N GLY A 98 -25.51 -4.47 7.12
CA GLY A 98 -25.74 -3.37 8.07
C GLY A 98 -24.83 -2.15 7.89
N ASN A 99 -23.99 -2.13 6.85
CA ASN A 99 -23.16 -1.00 6.48
C ASN A 99 -23.91 -0.09 5.49
N PRO A 100 -24.22 1.16 5.84
CA PRO A 100 -25.04 2.04 5.01
C PRO A 100 -24.38 2.44 3.69
N ILE A 101 -23.05 2.31 3.57
CA ILE A 101 -22.31 2.70 2.36
C ILE A 101 -21.88 1.50 1.49
N ALA A 102 -22.04 0.27 1.98
CA ALA A 102 -21.69 -0.93 1.22
C ALA A 102 -22.89 -1.43 0.42
N VAL A 103 -22.72 -1.55 -0.90
CA VAL A 103 -23.74 -2.17 -1.75
C VAL A 103 -23.70 -3.68 -1.56
N VAL A 104 -24.79 -4.25 -1.04
CA VAL A 104 -24.93 -5.69 -0.88
C VAL A 104 -25.27 -6.30 -2.24
N HIS A 105 -24.25 -6.74 -2.97
CA HIS A 105 -24.45 -7.67 -4.07
C HIS A 105 -24.57 -9.09 -3.53
N ARG A 106 -25.53 -9.87 -4.03
CA ARG A 106 -25.63 -11.32 -3.77
C ARG A 106 -24.47 -12.03 -4.47
N LEU A 107 -23.29 -11.94 -3.87
CA LEU A 107 -22.14 -12.75 -4.24
C LEU A 107 -22.45 -14.18 -3.78
N ALA A 108 -22.68 -15.09 -4.72
CA ALA A 108 -22.76 -16.52 -4.44
C ALA A 108 -21.36 -17.04 -4.10
N LEU A 109 -20.85 -16.69 -2.92
CA LEU A 109 -19.61 -17.25 -2.37
C LEU A 109 -19.94 -18.63 -1.84
N THR A 110 -19.89 -19.63 -2.71
CA THR A 110 -19.71 -21.01 -2.24
C THR A 110 -18.32 -21.10 -1.58
N ILE A 111 -18.18 -21.94 -0.55
CA ILE A 111 -16.96 -22.03 0.26
C ILE A 111 -15.75 -22.49 -0.60
N GLU A 112 -16.02 -23.31 -1.62
CA GLU A 112 -15.02 -23.91 -2.51
C GLU A 112 -14.20 -22.88 -3.33
N PRO A 113 -14.80 -21.93 -4.08
CA PRO A 113 -14.07 -20.88 -4.78
C PRO A 113 -13.15 -20.03 -3.90
N VAL A 114 -13.54 -19.75 -2.66
CA VAL A 114 -12.72 -18.94 -1.74
C VAL A 114 -11.50 -19.73 -1.29
N GLN A 115 -11.67 -21.01 -1.00
CA GLN A 115 -10.57 -21.87 -0.57
C GLN A 115 -9.59 -22.16 -1.71
N SER A 116 -10.08 -22.42 -2.93
CA SER A 116 -9.23 -22.61 -4.11
C SER A 116 -8.46 -21.34 -4.48
N ALA A 117 -9.09 -20.17 -4.36
CA ALA A 117 -8.40 -18.88 -4.53
C ALA A 117 -7.27 -18.68 -3.50
N ARG A 118 -7.55 -18.95 -2.21
CA ARG A 118 -6.54 -18.85 -1.12
C ARG A 118 -5.36 -19.79 -1.30
N ARG A 119 -5.60 -20.99 -1.83
CA ARG A 119 -4.55 -21.98 -2.12
C ARG A 119 -3.79 -21.69 -3.42
N GLY A 120 -4.15 -20.62 -4.14
CA GLY A 120 -3.64 -20.39 -5.48
C GLY A 120 -3.87 -21.62 -6.35
N GLN A 121 -5.10 -22.15 -6.37
CA GLN A 121 -5.56 -23.28 -7.18
C GLN A 121 -6.76 -22.85 -8.04
N THR A 122 -6.73 -21.59 -8.47
CA THR A 122 -7.71 -21.01 -9.38
C THR A 122 -7.19 -21.29 -10.77
N GLY A 123 -7.85 -22.10 -11.61
CA GLY A 123 -7.38 -22.46 -12.96
C GLY A 123 -7.14 -21.30 -13.95
N ARG A 124 -7.15 -20.06 -13.45
CA ARG A 124 -6.76 -18.79 -14.08
C ARG A 124 -5.33 -18.41 -13.70
N GLN A 125 -4.40 -18.60 -14.64
CA GLN A 125 -2.96 -18.37 -14.49
C GLN A 125 -2.61 -16.91 -14.14
N ASP A 126 -3.46 -15.95 -14.53
CA ASP A 126 -3.35 -14.50 -14.23
C ASP A 126 -3.48 -14.17 -12.74
N LEU A 127 -4.15 -15.02 -11.94
CA LEU A 127 -4.35 -14.79 -10.51
C LEU A 127 -3.34 -15.50 -9.62
N HIS A 128 -2.64 -16.51 -10.13
CA HIS A 128 -1.66 -17.28 -9.35
C HIS A 128 -0.46 -16.42 -8.94
N GLY A 129 0.06 -15.59 -9.84
CA GLY A 129 1.30 -14.81 -9.59
C GLY A 129 1.20 -13.76 -8.48
N GLY A 130 -0.01 -13.26 -8.19
CA GLY A 130 -0.25 -12.28 -7.12
C GLY A 130 -0.34 -12.89 -5.72
N PHE A 131 -0.75 -14.16 -5.60
CA PHE A 131 -0.96 -14.82 -4.31
C PHE A 131 0.27 -15.61 -3.82
N THR A 132 1.06 -16.22 -4.71
CA THR A 132 2.19 -17.09 -4.32
C THR A 132 3.42 -16.32 -3.82
N LYS A 133 3.71 -15.13 -4.37
CA LYS A 133 4.92 -14.37 -4.01
C LYS A 133 4.85 -13.65 -2.67
N GLY A 134 3.64 -13.34 -2.17
CA GLY A 134 3.47 -12.72 -0.83
C GLY A 134 3.80 -13.69 0.31
N THR A 135 3.50 -14.98 0.13
CA THR A 135 3.85 -16.05 1.07
C THR A 135 5.34 -16.41 1.04
N GLU A 136 6.01 -16.36 -0.11
CA GLU A 136 7.46 -16.59 -0.18
C GLU A 136 8.26 -15.50 0.56
N LEU A 137 7.82 -14.23 0.51
CA LEU A 137 8.50 -13.16 1.23
C LEU A 137 8.34 -13.31 2.76
N LEU A 138 7.15 -13.71 3.23
CA LEU A 138 6.90 -13.97 4.66
C LEU A 138 7.73 -15.15 5.18
N LEU A 139 7.78 -16.25 4.40
CA LEU A 139 8.57 -17.44 4.73
C LEU A 139 10.09 -17.19 4.64
N THR A 140 10.54 -16.30 3.74
CA THR A 140 11.96 -15.90 3.67
C THR A 140 12.36 -14.99 4.83
N MET A 141 11.43 -14.17 5.35
CA MET A 141 11.66 -13.36 6.55
C MET A 141 11.60 -14.21 7.84
N GLU A 142 10.71 -15.19 7.94
CA GLU A 142 10.70 -16.17 9.04
C GLU A 142 11.93 -17.09 8.99
N GLY A 143 12.37 -17.51 7.80
CA GLY A 143 13.58 -18.32 7.61
C GLY A 143 14.89 -17.64 8.03
N ARG A 144 14.94 -16.29 8.06
CA ARG A 144 16.09 -15.54 8.60
C ARG A 144 16.04 -15.36 10.12
N ALA A 145 14.88 -15.46 10.74
CA ALA A 145 14.75 -15.34 12.20
C ALA A 145 15.19 -16.60 12.95
N HIS A 146 15.23 -17.76 12.28
CA HIS A 146 15.61 -19.05 12.87
C HIS A 146 17.13 -19.36 12.82
N GLY A 147 17.96 -18.42 12.38
CA GLY A 147 19.43 -18.59 12.27
C GLY A 147 20.26 -17.87 13.32
N VAL A 148 19.65 -17.19 14.31
CA VAL A 148 20.40 -16.51 15.38
C VAL A 148 20.42 -17.43 16.60
N SER A 149 21.54 -18.13 16.80
CA SER A 149 21.86 -18.72 18.09
C SER A 149 22.11 -17.60 19.09
N TRP A 150 21.40 -17.64 20.21
CA TRP A 150 21.76 -16.88 21.39
C TRP A 150 22.75 -17.77 22.17
N ASP A 151 24.04 -17.44 22.08
CA ASP A 151 24.99 -17.77 23.14
C ASP A 151 24.80 -16.78 24.31
#